data_AF-A0A9R0RK34-F1
#
_entry.id   AF-A0A9R0RK34-F1
#
_cell.length_a   1.000
_cell.length_b   1.000
_cell.length_c   1.000
_cell.angle_alpha   90.00
_cell.angle_beta   90.00
_cell.angle_gamma   90.00
#
_symmetry.space_group_name_H-M   'P 1'
#
loop_
_entity.id
_entity.type
_entity.pdbx_description
1 polymer ?
#
loop_
_entity_poly.entity_id
_entity_poly.type
_entity_poly.pdbx_seq_one_letter_code
_entity_poly.pdbx_strand_id
1 'polypeptide(L)'
;MEPERMLQILFSLEDASVIETVVIPSARGRTTVCVSSQVGCAMNCQFCFTGRMGLRKHLSTAEIVEQAVFARKLFSDEFDTITNVVFMGMGEPLHNVDNVIKASSIMVDEQGLQFSPRKVTVSTSGLVPEIKRFLNESNCDLAVSLNATTDEVKFKFGYSIVVKWFDTIMLCCIY
;
A
#
# COMPACT_ATOMS: atom_id res chain seq x y z
N MET A 1 3.41 10.39 26.90
CA MET A 1 3.22 10.35 25.44
C MET A 1 2.12 9.36 25.17
N GLU A 2 0.96 9.80 24.67
CA GLU A 2 -0.21 8.94 24.41
C GLU A 2 0.14 7.93 23.30
N PRO A 3 0.30 6.63 23.61
CA PRO A 3 0.96 5.65 22.73
C PRO A 3 0.11 5.18 21.54
N GLU A 4 -0.98 5.88 21.19
CA GLU A 4 -1.98 5.42 20.21
C GLU A 4 -2.43 6.50 19.21
N ARG A 5 -1.82 7.68 19.21
CA ARG A 5 -2.20 8.72 18.24
C ARG A 5 -1.68 8.38 16.84
N MET A 6 -2.61 8.15 15.91
CA MET A 6 -2.30 8.10 14.48
C MET A 6 -1.92 9.50 13.98
N LEU A 7 -0.86 9.57 13.18
CA LEU A 7 -0.34 10.81 12.63
C LEU A 7 -0.49 10.79 11.11
N GLN A 8 -1.13 11.82 10.56
CA GLN A 8 -1.33 11.95 9.12
C GLN A 8 -0.41 13.04 8.56
N ILE A 9 0.25 12.73 7.45
CA ILE A 9 1.09 13.64 6.68
C ILE A 9 0.41 13.87 5.34
N LEU A 10 0.33 15.14 4.93
CA LEU A 10 -0.13 15.54 3.59
C LEU A 10 1.07 15.92 2.75
N PHE A 11 1.26 15.26 1.60
CA PHE A 11 2.27 15.61 0.62
C PHE A 11 1.61 16.36 -0.53
N SER A 12 2.12 17.55 -0.85
CA SER A 12 1.78 18.27 -2.07
C SER A 12 2.78 17.90 -3.15
N LEU A 13 2.29 17.36 -4.26
CA LEU A 13 3.10 16.95 -5.40
C LEU A 13 3.31 18.14 -6.36
N GLU A 14 4.25 18.00 -7.31
CA GLU A 14 4.58 19.07 -8.26
C GLU A 14 3.37 19.57 -9.08
N ASP A 15 2.41 18.68 -9.36
CA ASP A 15 1.17 18.98 -10.08
C ASP A 15 0.05 19.52 -9.19
N ALA A 16 0.37 19.95 -7.96
CA ALA A 16 -0.55 20.40 -6.92
C ALA A 16 -1.58 19.34 -6.46
N SER A 17 -1.43 18.09 -6.90
CA SER A 17 -2.15 16.95 -6.33
C SER A 17 -1.67 16.70 -4.90
N VAL A 18 -2.55 16.17 -4.05
CA VAL A 18 -2.24 15.84 -2.67
C VAL A 18 -2.40 14.34 -2.44
N ILE A 19 -1.46 13.76 -1.72
CA ILE A 19 -1.55 12.39 -1.20
C ILE A 19 -1.37 12.36 0.32
N GLU A 20 -1.88 11.29 0.91
CA GLU A 20 -1.84 11.10 2.35
C GLU A 20 -0.89 9.95 2.70
N THR A 21 -0.15 10.13 3.79
CA THR A 21 0.65 9.08 4.43
C THR A 21 0.28 9.05 5.90
N VAL A 22 0.12 7.86 6.47
CA VAL A 22 -0.27 7.72 7.87
C VAL A 22 0.78 6.94 8.63
N VAL A 23 1.21 7.46 9.77
CA VAL A 23 2.07 6.76 10.73
C VAL A 23 1.23 6.26 11.88
N ILE A 24 1.36 4.96 12.16
CA ILE A 24 0.56 4.23 13.14
C ILE A 24 1.52 3.61 14.17
N PRO A 25 1.73 4.28 15.30
CA PRO A 25 2.42 3.70 16.44
C PRO A 25 1.59 2.58 17.08
N SER A 26 2.26 1.58 17.62
CA SER A 26 1.65 0.48 18.36
C SER A 26 2.26 0.38 19.75
N ALA A 27 1.41 0.18 20.76
CA ALA A 27 1.84 -0.08 22.14
C ALA A 27 2.79 -1.29 22.28
N ARG A 28 2.88 -2.17 21.26
CA ARG A 28 3.81 -3.31 21.22
C ARG A 28 5.18 -2.96 20.60
N GLY A 29 5.55 -1.67 20.55
CA GLY A 29 6.85 -1.22 20.02
C GLY A 29 7.00 -1.37 18.51
N ARG A 30 5.88 -1.39 17.77
CA ARG A 30 5.87 -1.42 16.29
C ARG A 30 5.36 -0.09 15.78
N THR A 31 6.00 0.47 14.77
CA THR A 31 5.52 1.68 14.12
C THR A 31 5.40 1.43 12.62
N THR A 32 4.18 1.56 12.11
CA THR A 32 3.86 1.27 10.71
C THR A 32 3.65 2.57 9.95
N VAL A 33 4.29 2.71 8.79
CA VAL A 33 3.95 3.76 7.82
C VAL A 33 3.07 3.19 6.72
N CYS A 34 1.95 3.85 6.47
CA CYS A 34 1.01 3.55 5.42
C CYS A 34 1.28 4.51 4.25
N VAL A 35 1.76 3.97 3.13
CA VAL A 35 2.15 4.75 1.95
C VAL A 35 1.10 4.64 0.85
N SER A 36 0.94 5.75 0.13
CA SER A 36 0.14 5.86 -1.08
C SER A 36 0.94 5.43 -2.31
N SER A 37 0.26 4.86 -3.30
CA SER A 37 0.82 4.42 -4.59
C SER A 37 0.26 5.21 -5.79
N GLN A 38 -0.86 5.90 -5.62
CA GLN A 38 -1.55 6.66 -6.67
C GLN A 38 -2.24 7.89 -6.08
N VAL A 39 -2.54 8.88 -6.93
CA VAL A 39 -3.51 9.94 -6.62
C VAL A 39 -4.89 9.46 -7.06
N GLY A 40 -5.74 9.15 -6.09
CA GLY A 40 -7.02 8.50 -6.35
C GLY A 40 -6.87 7.00 -6.69
N CYS A 41 -7.94 6.35 -7.13
CA CYS A 41 -7.92 4.91 -7.42
C CYS A 41 -8.97 4.52 -8.48
N ALA A 42 -8.60 3.65 -9.42
CA ALA A 42 -9.47 3.19 -10.51
C ALA A 42 -10.40 2.03 -10.11
N MET A 43 -10.17 1.42 -8.94
CA MET A 43 -10.86 0.20 -8.52
C MET A 43 -12.36 0.38 -8.22
N ASN A 44 -12.80 1.63 -8.01
CA ASN A 44 -14.20 1.99 -7.76
C ASN A 44 -14.88 1.18 -6.63
N CYS A 45 -14.09 0.79 -5.63
CA CYS A 45 -14.55 0.20 -4.38
C CYS A 45 -15.56 1.12 -3.69
N GLN A 46 -16.82 0.71 -3.54
CA GLN A 46 -17.92 1.63 -3.13
C GLN A 46 -17.80 2.17 -1.70
N PHE A 47 -17.10 1.42 -0.84
CA PHE A 47 -16.79 1.77 0.55
C PHE A 47 -15.49 2.60 0.67
N CYS A 48 -14.69 2.71 -0.39
CA CYS A 48 -13.41 3.41 -0.38
C CYS A 48 -13.59 4.84 -0.88
N PHE A 49 -13.23 5.84 -0.06
CA PHE A 49 -13.29 7.24 -0.45
C PHE A 49 -12.40 7.54 -1.67
N THR A 50 -11.18 7.02 -1.66
CA THR A 50 -10.21 7.14 -2.77
C THR A 50 -10.72 6.55 -4.08
N GLY A 51 -11.54 5.48 -4.01
CA GLY A 51 -12.19 4.89 -5.18
C GLY A 51 -13.20 5.82 -5.83
N ARG A 52 -13.89 6.67 -5.05
CA ARG A 52 -14.86 7.65 -5.56
C ARG A 52 -14.21 8.86 -6.25
N MET A 53 -12.94 9.13 -5.94
CA MET A 53 -12.18 10.22 -6.56
C MET A 53 -11.81 9.93 -8.02
N GLY A 54 -11.86 8.66 -8.43
CA GLY A 54 -11.28 8.18 -9.69
C GLY A 54 -9.75 8.18 -9.67
N LEU A 55 -9.12 7.50 -10.62
CA LEU A 55 -7.66 7.55 -10.77
C LEU A 55 -7.26 8.84 -11.51
N ARG A 56 -6.34 9.61 -10.92
CA ARG A 56 -5.74 10.78 -11.57
C ARG A 56 -4.35 10.47 -12.13
N LYS A 57 -3.46 9.94 -11.29
CA LYS A 57 -2.10 9.56 -11.70
C LYS A 57 -1.52 8.43 -10.86
N HIS A 58 -0.56 7.73 -11.43
CA HIS A 58 0.35 6.87 -10.70
C HIS A 58 1.45 7.71 -10.04
N LEU A 59 1.88 7.33 -8.83
CA LEU A 59 3.06 7.91 -8.22
C LEU A 59 4.31 7.25 -8.82
N SER A 60 5.34 8.05 -9.01
CA SER A 60 6.69 7.58 -9.33
C SER A 60 7.30 6.82 -8.15
N THR A 61 8.32 6.02 -8.42
CA THR A 61 9.11 5.36 -7.36
C THR A 61 9.62 6.35 -6.30
N ALA A 62 10.07 7.54 -6.71
CA ALA A 62 10.56 8.57 -5.80
C ALA A 62 9.46 9.08 -4.86
N GLU A 63 8.30 9.46 -5.40
CA GLU A 63 7.14 9.92 -4.61
C GLU A 63 6.65 8.85 -3.63
N ILE A 64 6.79 7.56 -3.95
CA ILE A 64 6.44 6.45 -3.04
C ILE A 64 7.47 6.33 -1.91
N VAL A 65 8.76 6.26 -2.25
CA VAL A 65 9.85 6.07 -1.27
C VAL A 65 9.95 7.27 -0.34
N GLU A 66 9.76 8.49 -0.86
CA GLU A 66 9.83 9.73 -0.10
C GLU A 66 8.86 9.75 1.09
N GLN A 67 7.67 9.18 0.95
CA GLN A 67 6.71 9.09 2.06
C GLN A 67 7.29 8.36 3.28
N ALA A 68 8.00 7.24 3.05
CA ALA A 68 8.62 6.48 4.12
C ALA A 68 9.88 7.16 4.68
N VAL A 69 10.72 7.74 3.81
CA VAL A 69 11.91 8.51 4.19
C VAL A 69 11.52 9.70 5.07
N PHE A 70 10.55 10.49 4.60
CA PHE A 70 10.09 11.69 5.26
C PHE A 70 9.43 11.36 6.60
N ALA A 71 8.58 10.33 6.66
CA ALA A 71 7.98 9.87 7.92
C ALA A 71 9.06 9.45 8.94
N ARG A 72 10.09 8.71 8.51
CA ARG A 72 11.19 8.27 9.38
C ARG A 72 12.00 9.46 9.90
N LYS A 73 12.23 10.47 9.07
CA LYS A 73 12.95 11.69 9.44
C LYS A 73 12.14 12.60 10.36
N LEU A 74 10.84 12.77 10.08
CA LEU A 74 9.98 13.69 10.82
C LEU A 74 9.79 13.22 12.27
N PHE A 75 9.69 11.90 12.47
CA PHE A 75 9.39 11.32 13.76
C PHE A 75 10.55 10.55 14.40
N SER A 76 11.79 10.82 13.99
CA SER A 76 12.98 10.18 14.58
C SER A 76 13.14 10.46 16.07
N ASP A 77 12.63 11.61 16.53
CA ASP A 77 12.74 12.05 17.93
C ASP A 77 11.52 11.63 18.77
N GLU A 78 10.42 11.26 18.11
CA GLU A 78 9.16 10.84 18.75
C GLU A 78 9.02 9.31 18.87
N PHE A 79 9.56 8.57 17.89
CA PHE A 79 9.53 7.11 17.86
C PHE A 79 10.93 6.55 17.64
N ASP A 80 11.29 5.46 18.35
CA ASP A 80 12.59 4.81 18.20
C ASP A 80 12.91 4.47 16.74
N THR A 81 11.95 3.89 16.00
CA THR A 81 12.09 3.66 14.56
C THR A 81 10.75 3.26 13.91
N ILE A 82 10.60 3.56 12.61
CA ILE A 82 9.56 2.96 11.78
C ILE A 82 9.99 1.54 11.45
N THR A 83 9.18 0.55 11.84
CA THR A 83 9.49 -0.87 11.72
C THR A 83 8.80 -1.55 10.54
N ASN A 84 7.73 -0.96 10.02
CA ASN A 84 6.86 -1.59 9.02
C ASN A 84 6.42 -0.57 7.96
N VAL A 85 6.29 -1.03 6.72
CA VAL A 85 5.70 -0.26 5.60
C VAL A 85 4.53 -1.06 5.05
N VAL A 86 3.39 -0.40 4.83
CA VAL A 86 2.22 -1.01 4.18
C VAL A 86 1.72 -0.14 3.03
N PHE A 87 1.45 -0.75 1.88
CA PHE A 87 0.83 -0.07 0.74
C PHE A 87 -0.69 -0.16 0.87
N MET A 88 -1.23 0.62 1.81
CA MET A 88 -2.67 0.68 2.11
C MET A 88 -3.17 2.14 2.16
N GLY A 89 -2.40 3.08 1.61
CA GLY A 89 -2.80 4.47 1.47
C GLY A 89 -3.72 4.65 0.27
N MET A 90 -3.48 5.71 -0.50
CA MET A 90 -4.24 5.99 -1.72
C MET A 90 -3.74 5.11 -2.88
N GLY A 91 -4.68 4.48 -3.61
CA GLY A 91 -4.42 3.75 -4.85
C GLY A 91 -4.51 2.24 -4.76
N GLU A 92 -4.46 1.58 -5.91
CA GLU A 92 -4.24 0.14 -6.06
C GLU A 92 -2.77 -0.10 -6.43
N PRO A 93 -1.93 -0.62 -5.51
CA PRO A 93 -0.50 -0.79 -5.73
C PRO A 93 -0.17 -1.62 -6.96
N LEU A 94 -0.90 -2.72 -7.21
CA LEU A 94 -0.63 -3.57 -8.36
C LEU A 94 -1.11 -2.97 -9.69
N HIS A 95 -1.93 -1.92 -9.66
CA HIS A 95 -2.20 -1.10 -10.84
C HIS A 95 -1.05 -0.12 -11.15
N ASN A 96 -0.09 0.03 -10.22
CA ASN A 96 1.15 0.79 -10.38
C ASN A 96 2.39 -0.10 -10.11
N VAL A 97 2.35 -1.35 -10.59
CA VAL A 97 3.27 -2.42 -10.19
C VAL A 97 4.74 -2.07 -10.42
N ASP A 98 5.09 -1.41 -11.54
CA ASP A 98 6.48 -1.11 -11.89
C ASP A 98 7.14 -0.18 -10.87
N ASN A 99 6.43 0.87 -10.48
CA ASN A 99 6.94 1.83 -9.51
C ASN A 99 6.92 1.23 -8.10
N VAL A 100 5.94 0.39 -7.78
CA VAL A 100 5.81 -0.28 -6.49
C VAL A 100 6.92 -1.30 -6.28
N ILE A 101 7.24 -2.17 -7.26
CA ILE A 101 8.33 -3.14 -7.16
C ILE A 101 9.67 -2.42 -6.94
N LYS A 102 9.94 -1.37 -7.72
CA LYS A 102 11.16 -0.56 -7.56
C LYS A 102 11.21 0.10 -6.19
N ALA A 103 10.10 0.67 -5.73
CA ALA A 103 10.02 1.32 -4.42
C ALA A 103 10.21 0.30 -3.29
N SER A 104 9.55 -0.85 -3.35
CA SER A 104 9.71 -1.91 -2.35
C SER A 104 11.14 -2.47 -2.34
N SER A 105 11.79 -2.59 -3.50
CA SER A 105 13.20 -2.98 -3.60
C SER A 105 14.10 -1.97 -2.87
N ILE A 106 13.91 -0.67 -3.08
CA ILE A 106 14.67 0.38 -2.39
C ILE A 106 14.40 0.37 -0.88
N MET A 107 13.17 0.08 -0.47
CA MET A 107 12.82 0.00 0.95
C MET A 107 13.55 -1.14 1.67
N VAL A 108 13.77 -2.28 1.01
CA VAL A 108 14.42 -3.46 1.62
C VAL A 108 15.92 -3.54 1.37
N ASP A 109 16.45 -2.74 0.44
CA ASP A 109 17.87 -2.71 0.11
C ASP A 109 18.73 -2.31 1.32
N GLU A 110 19.90 -2.92 1.46
CA GLU A 110 20.86 -2.65 2.54
C GLU A 110 21.42 -1.23 2.50
N GLN A 111 21.55 -0.64 1.30
CA GLN A 111 21.95 0.75 1.07
C GLN A 111 20.74 1.70 1.02
N GLY A 112 19.52 1.16 1.09
CA GLY A 112 18.27 1.90 1.08
C GLY A 112 17.73 2.18 2.48
N LEU A 113 16.46 1.84 2.72
CA LEU A 113 15.84 1.99 4.03
C LEU A 113 16.03 0.79 4.96
N GLN A 114 16.63 -0.29 4.45
CA GLN A 114 17.02 -1.50 5.18
C GLN A 114 15.85 -2.12 5.98
N PHE A 115 14.64 -2.09 5.44
CA PHE A 115 13.53 -2.85 6.00
C PHE A 115 13.71 -4.35 5.74
N SER A 116 13.32 -5.19 6.69
CA SER A 116 13.14 -6.61 6.38
C SER A 116 12.04 -6.77 5.30
N PRO A 117 12.21 -7.63 4.28
CA PRO A 117 11.17 -7.86 3.28
C PRO A 117 9.80 -8.26 3.88
N ARG A 118 9.82 -9.01 4.99
CA ARG A 118 8.61 -9.39 5.77
C ARG A 118 7.97 -8.24 6.55
N LYS A 119 8.50 -7.03 6.44
CA LYS A 119 7.98 -5.83 7.09
C LYS A 119 7.49 -4.80 6.08
N VAL A 120 7.64 -5.09 4.78
CA VAL A 120 7.07 -4.32 3.68
C VAL A 120 5.93 -5.14 3.10
N THR A 121 4.70 -4.67 3.24
CA THR A 121 3.52 -5.40 2.77
C THR A 121 2.79 -4.62 1.68
N VAL A 122 2.69 -5.20 0.49
CA VAL A 122 1.92 -4.66 -0.63
C VAL A 122 0.50 -5.21 -0.57
N SER A 123 -0.50 -4.33 -0.53
CA SER A 123 -1.91 -4.76 -0.56
C SER A 123 -2.47 -4.68 -1.99
N THR A 124 -3.41 -5.57 -2.32
CA THR A 124 -4.13 -5.52 -3.60
C THR A 124 -5.59 -5.92 -3.49
N SER A 125 -6.41 -5.31 -4.33
CA SER A 125 -7.80 -5.70 -4.60
C SER A 125 -7.95 -6.86 -5.59
N GLY A 126 -6.86 -7.52 -6.01
CA GLY A 126 -6.96 -8.79 -6.74
C GLY A 126 -6.66 -8.75 -8.23
N LEU A 127 -5.74 -7.88 -8.69
CA LEU A 127 -5.27 -7.87 -10.09
C LEU A 127 -4.37 -9.08 -10.37
N VAL A 128 -4.97 -10.23 -10.72
CA VAL A 128 -4.27 -11.52 -10.83
C VAL A 128 -3.00 -11.52 -11.71
N PRO A 129 -2.99 -10.94 -12.93
CA PRO A 129 -1.76 -10.91 -13.72
C PRO A 129 -0.62 -10.22 -12.96
N GLU A 130 -0.93 -9.13 -12.27
CA GLU A 130 0.03 -8.32 -11.53
C GLU A 130 0.41 -8.96 -10.19
N ILE A 131 -0.47 -9.76 -9.58
CA ILE A 131 -0.13 -10.60 -8.41
C ILE A 131 0.98 -11.57 -8.80
N LYS A 132 0.81 -12.32 -9.89
CA LYS A 132 1.81 -13.27 -10.37
C LYS A 132 3.14 -12.59 -10.67
N ARG A 133 3.06 -11.42 -11.30
CA ARG A 133 4.24 -10.61 -11.60
C ARG A 133 4.96 -10.16 -10.33
N PHE A 134 4.23 -9.61 -9.36
CA PHE A 134 4.77 -9.17 -8.08
C PHE A 134 5.44 -10.32 -7.31
N LEU A 135 4.79 -11.50 -7.24
CA LEU A 135 5.35 -12.68 -6.56
C LEU A 135 6.63 -13.21 -7.21
N ASN A 136 6.81 -13.00 -8.52
CA ASN A 136 8.03 -13.39 -9.24
C ASN A 136 9.16 -12.36 -9.11
N GLU A 137 8.83 -11.07 -9.00
CA GLU A 137 9.80 -9.97 -9.05
C GLU A 137 10.13 -9.36 -7.68
N SER A 138 9.32 -9.61 -6.64
CA SER A 138 9.48 -9.03 -5.30
C SER A 138 9.46 -10.10 -4.20
N ASN A 139 10.30 -9.89 -3.18
CA ASN A 139 10.34 -10.72 -1.97
C ASN A 139 9.54 -10.12 -0.79
N CYS A 140 8.80 -9.05 -1.03
CA CYS A 140 7.99 -8.39 -0.01
C CYS A 140 6.65 -9.11 0.20
N ASP A 141 6.06 -8.95 1.39
CA ASP A 141 4.79 -9.60 1.71
C ASP A 141 3.65 -9.06 0.82
N LEU A 142 2.74 -9.93 0.42
CA LEU A 142 1.53 -9.58 -0.32
C LEU A 142 0.28 -9.82 0.55
N ALA A 143 -0.63 -8.85 0.57
CA ALA A 143 -1.92 -8.95 1.25
C ALA A 143 -3.08 -8.74 0.26
N VAL A 144 -4.03 -9.65 0.21
CA VAL A 144 -5.19 -9.55 -0.69
C VAL A 144 -6.44 -9.12 0.05
N SER A 145 -7.08 -8.04 -0.41
CA SER A 145 -8.35 -7.53 0.13
C SER A 145 -9.54 -8.33 -0.44
N LEU A 146 -10.03 -9.32 0.31
CA LEU A 146 -11.14 -10.18 -0.12
C LEU A 146 -12.52 -9.58 0.22
N ASN A 147 -12.64 -8.89 1.36
CA ASN A 147 -13.78 -8.13 1.92
C ASN A 147 -15.24 -8.65 1.76
N ALA A 148 -15.46 -9.85 1.20
CA ALA A 148 -16.74 -10.53 1.14
C ALA A 148 -16.54 -12.02 0.88
N THR A 149 -17.38 -12.85 1.51
CA THR A 149 -17.29 -14.31 1.47
C THR A 149 -18.02 -14.94 0.29
N THR A 150 -18.88 -14.19 -0.39
CA THR A 150 -19.63 -14.65 -1.58
C THR A 150 -19.55 -13.62 -2.71
N ASP A 151 -19.65 -14.10 -3.94
CA ASP A 151 -19.54 -13.26 -5.13
C ASP A 151 -20.70 -12.26 -5.26
N GLU A 152 -21.90 -12.62 -4.80
CA GLU A 152 -23.05 -11.70 -4.74
C GLU A 152 -22.75 -10.46 -3.88
N VAL A 153 -22.11 -10.66 -2.74
CA VAL A 153 -21.77 -9.57 -1.82
C VAL A 153 -20.62 -8.74 -2.40
N LYS A 154 -19.62 -9.37 -3.02
CA LYS A 154 -18.54 -8.66 -3.72
C LYS A 154 -19.05 -7.77 -4.85
N PHE A 155 -20.01 -8.25 -5.66
CA PHE A 155 -20.66 -7.44 -6.71
C PHE A 155 -21.36 -6.22 -6.13
N LYS A 156 -22.11 -6.40 -5.04
CA LYS A 156 -22.86 -5.31 -4.38
C LYS A 156 -21.95 -4.17 -3.89
N PHE A 157 -20.71 -4.47 -3.52
CA PHE A 157 -19.74 -3.48 -3.04
C PHE A 157 -18.76 -2.98 -4.12
N GLY A 158 -18.96 -3.38 -5.38
CA GLY A 158 -18.18 -2.90 -6.52
C GLY A 158 -16.84 -3.63 -6.74
N TYR A 159 -16.59 -4.77 -6.08
CA TYR A 159 -15.37 -5.57 -6.26
C TYR A 159 -15.42 -6.44 -7.52
N SER A 160 -15.65 -5.83 -8.69
CA SER A 160 -15.80 -6.59 -9.96
C SER A 160 -14.58 -7.47 -10.29
N ILE A 161 -13.39 -7.12 -9.77
CA ILE A 161 -12.15 -7.86 -10.02
C ILE A 161 -12.00 -9.08 -9.09
N VAL A 162 -12.29 -8.94 -7.79
CA VAL A 162 -12.25 -10.08 -6.84
C VAL A 162 -13.29 -11.14 -7.20
N VAL A 163 -14.45 -10.75 -7.76
CA VAL A 163 -15.46 -11.71 -8.21
C VAL A 163 -14.96 -12.55 -9.39
N LYS A 164 -14.38 -11.91 -10.41
CA LYS A 164 -13.98 -12.61 -11.63
C LYS A 164 -12.86 -13.64 -11.41
N TRP A 165 -12.07 -13.48 -10.35
CA TRP A 165 -10.81 -14.20 -10.20
C TRP A 165 -10.62 -14.85 -8.83
N PHE A 166 -11.65 -14.98 -8.00
CA PHE A 166 -11.51 -15.44 -6.62
C PHE A 166 -10.72 -16.76 -6.47
N ASP A 167 -11.07 -17.79 -7.23
CA ASP A 167 -10.37 -19.08 -7.18
C ASP A 167 -8.91 -18.94 -7.61
N THR A 168 -8.64 -18.12 -8.62
CA THR A 168 -7.28 -17.88 -9.12
C THR A 168 -6.44 -17.05 -8.15
N ILE A 169 -7.07 -16.09 -7.46
CA ILE A 169 -6.45 -15.32 -6.38
C ILE A 169 -6.06 -16.26 -5.23
N MET A 170 -6.97 -17.13 -4.81
CA MET A 170 -6.69 -18.11 -3.75
C MET A 170 -5.57 -19.06 -4.14
N LEU A 171 -5.55 -19.55 -5.39
CA LEU A 171 -4.43 -20.32 -5.92
C LEU A 171 -3.11 -19.53 -5.87
N CYS A 172 -3.10 -18.28 -6.30
CA CYS A 172 -1.91 -17.42 -6.21
C CYS A 172 -1.46 -17.08 -4.79
N CYS A 173 -2.32 -17.23 -3.78
CA CYS A 173 -1.96 -17.02 -2.38
C CYS A 173 -1.50 -18.29 -1.65
N ILE A 174 -1.70 -19.47 -2.25
CA ILE A 174 -1.30 -20.78 -1.69
C ILE A 174 0.14 -21.14 -2.10
N TYR A 175 0.60 -20.61 -3.24
CA TYR A 175 1.96 -20.79 -3.77
C TYR A 175 2.80 -19.55 -3.52
#